data_AF-A0A1X7VAM1-F1
#
_entry.id   AF-A0A1X7VAM1-F1
#
_cell.length_a   1.000
_cell.length_b   1.000
_cell.length_c   1.000
_cell.angle_alpha   90.00
_cell.angle_beta   90.00
_cell.angle_gamma   90.00
#
_symmetry.space_group_name_H-M   'P 1'
#
loop_
_entity.id
_entity.type
_entity.pdbx_description
1 polymer ?
#
loop_
_entity_poly.entity_id
_entity_poly.type
_entity_poly.pdbx_seq_one_letter_code
_entity_poly.pdbx_strand_id
1 'polypeptide(L)'
;MPGKKDCASSQKSEERVTIQNRLVLLNLRELYRNFNDKYPDVKVGFSKLTELRPPYCVLAGVNGTHSFCVCTIHQNVKLLFESMELCGLETSDETSIQSYQHCIAHTMCNP
;
A
#
# COMPACT_ATOMS: atom_id res chain seq x y z
N MET A 1 -0.89 -1.93 3.52
CA MET A 1 -2.01 -2.47 2.73
C MET A 1 -3.23 -2.54 3.64
N PRO A 2 -4.36 -1.89 3.30
CA PRO A 2 -5.51 -1.77 4.20
C PRO A 2 -6.42 -3.00 4.04
N GLY A 3 -6.08 -4.11 4.70
CA GLY A 3 -6.90 -5.32 4.65
C GLY A 3 -6.62 -6.25 5.83
N LYS A 4 -7.66 -6.94 6.32
CA LYS A 4 -7.55 -7.94 7.41
C LYS A 4 -6.61 -9.10 7.07
N LYS A 5 -6.36 -9.34 5.78
CA LYS A 5 -5.42 -10.35 5.26
C LYS A 5 -3.97 -9.84 5.20
N ASP A 6 -3.76 -8.53 5.35
CA ASP A 6 -2.46 -7.88 5.19
C ASP A 6 -1.80 -7.61 6.54
N CYS A 7 -1.70 -8.65 7.35
CA CYS A 7 -1.08 -8.59 8.66
C CYS A 7 -0.05 -9.70 8.81
N ALA A 8 1.03 -9.42 9.55
CA ALA A 8 2.02 -10.40 9.95
C ALA A 8 1.99 -10.55 11.48
N SER A 9 2.01 -11.80 11.95
CA SER A 9 2.20 -12.09 13.37
C SER A 9 3.66 -11.89 13.74
N SER A 10 3.92 -11.00 14.70
CA SER A 10 5.24 -10.72 15.23
C SER A 10 5.25 -11.00 16.73
N GLN A 11 6.34 -11.56 17.23
CA GLN A 11 6.50 -11.81 18.66
C GLN A 11 7.12 -10.56 19.29
N LYS A 12 6.38 -9.92 20.20
CA LYS A 12 6.92 -8.85 21.05
C LYS A 12 6.93 -9.35 22.48
N SER A 13 8.14 -9.50 23.02
CA SER A 13 8.37 -10.04 24.36
C SER A 13 7.75 -11.43 24.51
N GLU A 14 6.58 -11.55 25.13
CA GLU A 14 5.90 -12.82 25.43
C GLU A 14 4.54 -12.95 24.70
N GLU A 15 4.11 -11.92 23.97
CA GLU A 15 2.82 -11.92 23.29
C GLU A 15 2.99 -11.96 21.77
N ARG A 16 2.17 -12.78 21.12
CA ARG A 16 2.01 -12.76 19.67
C ARG A 16 1.06 -11.63 19.30
N VAL A 17 1.63 -10.57 18.72
CA VAL A 17 0.87 -9.42 18.21
C VAL A 17 0.71 -9.52 16.71
N THR A 18 -0.51 -9.28 16.23
CA THR A 18 -0.80 -9.17 14.80
C THR A 18 -0.57 -7.72 14.37
N ILE A 19 0.41 -7.49 13.50
CA ILE A 19 0.80 -6.16 13.03
C ILE A 19 0.43 -6.03 11.55
N GLN A 20 -0.18 -4.90 11.19
CA GLN A 20 -0.48 -4.59 9.79
C GLN A 20 0.79 -4.43 8.96
N ASN A 21 0.80 -5.03 7.76
CA ASN A 21 1.90 -4.93 6.82
C ASN A 21 2.11 -3.49 6.34
N ARG A 22 3.35 -3.05 6.41
CA ARG A 22 3.84 -1.73 5.99
C ARG A 22 4.61 -1.87 4.69
N LEU A 23 4.16 -1.16 3.65
CA LEU A 23 4.87 -1.12 2.38
C LEU A 23 6.09 -0.19 2.51
N VAL A 24 7.27 -0.70 2.19
CA VAL A 24 8.48 0.10 2.07
C VAL A 24 8.49 0.69 0.67
N LEU A 25 8.40 2.03 0.59
CA LEU A 25 8.34 2.77 -0.67
C LEU A 25 9.70 2.91 -1.35
N LEU A 26 10.78 2.89 -0.56
CA LEU A 26 12.15 2.92 -1.06
C LEU A 26 12.59 1.51 -1.48
N ASN A 27 13.45 1.43 -2.49
CA ASN A 27 14.18 0.19 -2.71
C ASN A 27 15.23 -0.02 -1.60
N LEU A 28 15.72 -1.25 -1.44
CA LEU A 28 16.65 -1.59 -0.36
C LEU A 28 17.96 -0.78 -0.42
N ARG A 29 18.44 -0.42 -1.62
CA ARG A 29 19.68 0.35 -1.78
C ARG A 29 19.50 1.79 -1.31
N GLU A 30 18.38 2.42 -1.66
CA GLU A 30 18.01 3.75 -1.18
C GLU A 30 17.79 3.76 0.32
N LEU A 31 17.13 2.74 0.86
CA LEU A 31 16.93 2.58 2.29
C LEU A 31 18.27 2.46 3.03
N TYR A 32 19.21 1.67 2.49
CA TYR A 32 20.55 1.52 3.05
C TYR A 32 21.34 2.83 3.03
N ARG A 33 21.29 3.58 1.93
CA ARG A 33 21.93 4.91 1.84
C ARG A 33 21.35 5.86 2.89
N ASN A 34 20.01 5.99 2.94
CA ASN A 34 19.34 6.83 3.93
C ASN A 34 19.65 6.42 5.38
N PHE A 35 19.80 5.12 5.64
CA PHE A 35 20.19 4.62 6.95
C PHE A 35 21.60 5.09 7.34
N ASN A 36 22.58 4.98 6.44
CA ASN A 36 23.95 5.42 6.71
C ASN A 36 24.05 6.94 6.85
N ASP A 37 23.27 7.70 6.07
CA ASP A 37 23.22 9.15 6.17
C ASP A 37 22.64 9.60 7.51
N LYS A 38 21.61 8.89 8.00
CA LYS A 38 20.92 9.22 9.26
C LYS A 38 21.64 8.70 10.51
N TYR A 39 22.37 7.60 10.39
CA TYR A 39 23.04 6.91 11.50
C TYR A 39 24.51 6.60 11.14
N PRO A 40 25.36 7.62 10.93
CA PRO A 40 26.73 7.44 10.43
C PRO A 40 27.63 6.59 11.37
N ASP A 41 27.32 6.60 12.66
CA ASP A 41 28.06 5.86 13.69
C ASP A 41 27.68 4.37 13.76
N VAL A 42 26.52 4.00 13.20
CA VAL A 42 26.03 2.63 13.22
C VAL A 42 26.57 1.86 12.01
N LYS A 43 27.55 0.98 12.26
CA LYS A 43 28.15 0.15 11.20
C LYS A 43 27.33 -1.12 10.98
N VAL A 44 26.43 -1.09 10.00
CA VAL A 44 25.66 -2.26 9.56
C VAL A 44 25.89 -2.45 8.07
N GLY A 45 26.25 -3.66 7.65
CA GLY A 45 26.38 -4.00 6.23
C GLY A 45 25.02 -4.16 5.55
N PHE A 46 24.96 -3.95 4.23
CA PHE A 46 23.73 -4.05 3.44
C PHE A 46 22.95 -5.34 3.71
N SER A 47 23.59 -6.50 3.58
CA SER A 47 22.94 -7.80 3.81
C SER A 47 22.33 -7.90 5.21
N LYS A 48 23.05 -7.43 6.24
CA LYS A 48 22.54 -7.47 7.62
C LYS A 48 21.37 -6.52 7.81
N LEU A 49 21.39 -5.33 7.19
CA LEU A 49 20.25 -4.41 7.22
C LEU A 49 19.00 -5.06 6.57
N THR A 50 19.17 -5.77 5.46
CA THR A 50 18.05 -6.44 4.79
C THR A 50 17.47 -7.60 5.59
N GLU A 51 18.32 -8.30 6.36
CA GLU A 51 17.94 -9.41 7.25
C GLU A 51 17.22 -8.90 8.51
N LEU A 52 17.69 -7.80 9.10
CA LEU A 52 17.10 -7.17 10.29
C LEU A 52 15.77 -6.48 10.01
N ARG A 53 15.35 -6.41 8.75
CA ARG A 53 14.08 -5.82 8.35
C ARG A 53 12.92 -6.57 9.04
N PRO A 54 12.02 -5.87 9.74
CA PRO A 54 10.88 -6.51 10.38
C PRO A 54 9.99 -7.28 9.38
N PRO A 55 9.39 -8.40 9.77
CA PRO A 55 8.62 -9.26 8.86
C PRO A 55 7.35 -8.58 8.31
N TYR A 56 6.79 -7.61 9.05
CA TYR A 56 5.66 -6.80 8.59
C TYR A 56 6.06 -5.71 7.59
N CYS A 57 7.34 -5.52 7.27
CA CYS A 57 7.80 -4.56 6.26
C CYS A 57 7.94 -5.24 4.90
N VAL A 58 7.06 -4.91 3.96
CA VAL A 58 6.95 -5.56 2.65
C VAL A 58 7.55 -4.65 1.56
N LEU A 59 8.29 -5.20 0.59
CA LEU A 59 8.82 -4.41 -0.52
C LEU A 59 7.78 -4.22 -1.62
N ALA A 60 7.84 -3.09 -2.31
CA ALA A 60 7.15 -2.95 -3.59
C ALA A 60 7.66 -4.02 -4.57
N GLY A 61 6.74 -4.71 -5.24
CA GLY A 61 7.06 -5.73 -6.24
C GLY A 61 6.77 -7.17 -5.81
N VAL A 62 6.49 -7.44 -4.54
CA VAL A 62 6.03 -8.78 -4.13
C VAL A 62 4.56 -9.00 -4.51
N ASN A 63 4.15 -10.25 -4.71
CA ASN A 63 2.76 -10.60 -5.03
C ASN A 63 1.79 -9.95 -4.03
N GLY A 64 0.74 -9.29 -4.55
CA GLY A 64 -0.23 -8.53 -3.76
C GLY A 64 0.12 -7.05 -3.54
N THR A 65 1.34 -6.60 -3.85
CA THR A 65 1.72 -5.16 -3.76
C THR A 65 1.51 -4.38 -5.06
N HIS A 66 1.35 -5.08 -6.19
CA HIS A 66 1.11 -4.49 -7.52
C HIS A 66 -0.32 -3.96 -7.71
N SER A 67 -1.23 -4.27 -6.80
CA SER A 67 -2.67 -3.95 -6.91
C SER A 67 -3.02 -2.54 -6.45
N PHE A 68 -2.04 -1.75 -5.99
CA PHE A 68 -2.29 -0.42 -5.42
C PHE A 68 -1.34 0.61 -6.04
N CYS A 69 -1.86 1.55 -6.85
CA CYS A 69 -1.12 2.79 -7.06
C CYS A 69 -1.16 3.59 -5.76
N VAL A 70 0.00 3.75 -5.14
CA VAL A 70 0.22 4.62 -3.97
C VAL A 70 0.54 6.06 -4.35
N CYS A 71 0.42 6.37 -5.64
CA CYS A 71 0.50 7.74 -6.11
C CYS A 71 -0.68 8.55 -5.55
N THR A 72 -0.42 9.78 -5.13
CA THR A 72 -1.43 10.71 -4.62
C THR A 72 -2.60 10.86 -5.59
N ILE A 73 -2.33 10.81 -6.90
CA ILE A 73 -3.33 10.93 -7.96
C ILE A 73 -4.38 9.80 -7.88
N HIS A 74 -3.98 8.53 -7.94
CA HIS A 74 -4.94 7.42 -7.97
C HIS A 74 -5.58 7.13 -6.60
N GLN A 75 -4.82 7.28 -5.50
CA GLN A 75 -5.36 7.04 -4.16
C GLN A 75 -6.40 8.09 -3.77
N ASN A 76 -6.19 9.36 -4.12
CA ASN A 76 -7.16 10.42 -3.84
C ASN A 76 -8.45 10.27 -4.63
N VAL A 77 -8.36 9.83 -5.89
CA VAL A 77 -9.54 9.59 -6.73
C VAL A 77 -10.38 8.44 -6.16
N LYS A 78 -9.76 7.33 -5.76
CA LYS A 78 -10.49 6.22 -5.11
C LYS A 78 -11.19 6.67 -3.83
N LEU A 79 -10.49 7.39 -2.95
CA LEU A 79 -11.06 7.90 -1.68
C LEU A 79 -12.18 8.91 -1.91
N LEU A 80 -12.06 9.75 -2.94
CA LEU A 80 -13.11 10.68 -3.35
C LEU A 80 -14.37 9.91 -3.77
N PHE A 81 -14.24 8.93 -4.66
CA PHE A 81 -15.36 8.10 -5.11
C PHE A 81 -16.04 7.35 -3.95
N GLU A 82 -15.26 6.82 -3.00
CA GLU A 82 -15.78 6.18 -1.78
C GLU A 82 -16.52 7.18 -0.86
N SER A 83 -16.03 8.41 -0.74
CA SER A 83 -16.67 9.46 0.09
C SER A 83 -17.97 10.04 -0.49
N MET A 84 -18.16 9.92 -1.80
CA MET A 84 -19.32 10.49 -2.50
C MET A 84 -20.54 9.56 -2.48
N GLU A 85 -20.44 8.38 -1.84
CA GLU A 85 -21.53 7.38 -1.72
C GLU A 85 -22.24 7.09 -3.05
N LEU A 86 -21.46 7.02 -4.14
CA LEU A 86 -22.00 6.98 -5.50
C LEU A 86 -22.71 5.66 -5.85
N CYS A 87 -22.56 4.63 -5.00
CA CYS A 87 -23.25 3.36 -5.20
C CYS A 87 -24.77 3.55 -5.06
N GLY A 88 -25.51 3.20 -6.11
CA GLY A 88 -26.97 3.35 -6.16
C GLY A 88 -27.46 4.59 -6.89
N LEU A 89 -26.57 5.50 -7.33
CA LEU A 89 -26.95 6.57 -8.24
C LEU A 89 -27.17 6.04 -9.66
N GLU A 90 -28.17 6.58 -10.33
CA GLU A 90 -28.46 6.28 -11.73
C GLU A 90 -27.67 7.22 -12.65
N THR A 91 -27.07 6.65 -13.68
CA THR A 91 -26.44 7.40 -14.76
C THR A 91 -27.49 7.87 -15.78
N SER A 92 -27.09 8.72 -16.72
CA SER A 92 -27.97 9.24 -17.77
C SER A 92 -28.55 8.15 -18.70
N ASP A 93 -27.92 6.98 -18.74
CA ASP A 93 -28.36 5.77 -19.45
C ASP A 93 -29.16 4.81 -18.56
N GLU A 94 -29.66 5.28 -17.40
CA GLU A 94 -30.46 4.50 -16.44
C GLU A 94 -29.69 3.30 -15.85
N THR A 95 -28.36 3.27 -15.95
CA THR A 95 -27.54 2.24 -15.32
C THR A 95 -27.15 2.64 -13.90
N SER A 96 -27.35 1.74 -12.94
CA SER A 96 -27.01 2.02 -11.54
C SER A 96 -25.50 1.84 -11.30
N ILE A 97 -24.85 2.82 -10.68
CA ILE A 97 -23.45 2.74 -10.30
C ILE A 97 -23.28 1.68 -9.21
N GLN A 98 -22.59 0.58 -9.55
CA GLN A 98 -22.36 -0.53 -8.62
C GLN A 98 -21.04 -0.41 -7.85
N SER A 99 -20.07 0.35 -8.37
CA SER A 99 -18.75 0.52 -7.77
C SER A 99 -18.01 1.71 -8.35
N TYR A 100 -16.91 2.13 -7.70
CA TYR A 100 -16.03 3.16 -8.25
C TYR A 100 -15.44 2.77 -9.61
N GLN A 101 -15.19 1.46 -9.85
CA GLN A 101 -14.65 0.96 -11.11
C GLN A 101 -15.65 1.18 -12.26
N HIS A 102 -16.94 0.97 -11.98
CA HIS A 102 -18.02 1.25 -12.94
C HIS A 102 -18.05 2.74 -13.29
N CYS A 103 -17.92 3.61 -12.28
CA CYS A 103 -17.88 5.06 -12.51
C CYS A 103 -16.66 5.48 -13.33
N ILE A 104 -15.46 4.96 -13.03
CA ILE A 104 -14.25 5.26 -13.80
C ILE A 104 -14.43 4.84 -15.27
N ALA A 105 -14.93 3.63 -15.53
CA ALA A 105 -15.16 3.14 -16.88
C ALA A 105 -16.08 4.06 -17.70
N HIS A 106 -17.11 4.64 -17.08
CA HIS A 106 -18.02 5.60 -17.72
C HIS A 106 -17.40 6.99 -17.94
N THR A 107 -16.47 7.42 -17.09
CA THR A 107 -15.80 8.72 -17.24
C THR A 107 -14.65 8.72 -18.24
N MET A 108 -14.17 7.54 -18.64
CA MET A 108 -13.06 7.42 -19.60
C MET A 108 -13.61 7.40 -21.02
N CYS A 109 -13.22 8.39 -21.84
CA CYS A 109 -13.47 8.33 -23.27
C CYS A 109 -12.61 7.21 -23.88
N ASN A 110 -13.24 6.07 -24.18
CA ASN A 110 -12.72 4.87 -24.84
C ASN A 110 -11.98 3.88 -23.91
N PRO A 111 -12.67 2.84 -23.39
CA PRO A 111 -12.07 1.78 -22.57
C PRO A 111 -11.18 0.80 -23.36
#